data_AF-A0A1W9PDC5-F1
#
_entry.id   AF-A0A1W9PDC5-F1
#
_cell.length_a   1.000
_cell.length_b   1.000
_cell.length_c   1.000
_cell.angle_alpha   90.00
_cell.angle_beta   90.00
_cell.angle_gamma   90.00
#
_symmetry.space_group_name_H-M   'P 1'
#
loop_
_entity.id
_entity.type
_entity.pdbx_description
1 polymer ?
#
loop_
_entity_poly.entity_id
_entity_poly.type
_entity_poly.pdbx_seq_one_letter_code
_entity_poly.pdbx_strand_id
1 'polypeptide(L)'
;MVSTNIENRILDKIITSNFTKRELKILLLIMRFSFGLNRDFAVFDKKDFFLAGILPYHVDDILKGLVVRGVIKWNPDKQMFGINKNLKEWIDRKQKADQF
;
A
#
# COMPACT_ATOMS: atom_id res chain seq x y z
N MET A 1 17.38 -8.83 15.88
CA MET A 1 16.39 -8.89 14.79
C MET A 1 15.81 -7.49 14.63
N VAL A 2 15.88 -6.88 13.44
CA VAL A 2 15.33 -5.53 13.21
C VAL A 2 13.83 -5.67 12.94
N SER A 3 12.98 -5.01 13.73
CA SER A 3 11.53 -4.99 13.54
C SER A 3 11.12 -3.81 12.66
N THR A 4 10.11 -4.02 11.83
CA THR A 4 9.46 -2.92 11.11
C THR A 4 8.44 -2.28 12.03
N ASN A 5 8.63 -1.02 12.42
CA ASN A 5 7.72 -0.30 13.31
C ASN A 5 6.64 0.41 12.50
N ILE A 6 5.38 0.03 12.72
CA ILE A 6 4.21 0.60 12.03
C ILE A 6 3.26 1.10 13.11
N GLU A 7 2.71 2.30 12.93
CA GLU A 7 1.70 2.85 13.83
C GLU A 7 0.44 1.96 13.82
N ASN A 8 -0.03 1.53 15.00
CA ASN A 8 -1.17 0.62 15.14
C ASN A 8 -2.41 1.11 14.36
N ARG A 9 -2.71 2.41 14.39
CA ARG A 9 -3.84 2.98 13.63
C ARG A 9 -3.79 2.70 12.12
N ILE A 10 -2.59 2.65 11.54
CA ILE A 10 -2.40 2.32 10.11
C ILE A 10 -2.66 0.83 9.90
N LEU A 11 -2.11 -0.01 10.77
CA LEU A 11 -2.31 -1.46 10.72
C LEU A 11 -3.80 -1.82 10.90
N ASP A 12 -4.47 -1.24 11.88
CA ASP A 12 -5.90 -1.41 12.16
C ASP A 12 -6.75 -1.02 10.96
N LYS A 13 -6.43 0.10 10.31
CA LYS A 13 -7.12 0.53 9.09
C LYS A 13 -6.89 -0.45 7.94
N ILE A 14 -5.68 -0.96 7.76
CA ILE A 14 -5.39 -1.98 6.74
C ILE A 14 -6.17 -3.28 6.98
N ILE A 15 -6.27 -3.73 8.24
CA ILE A 15 -6.97 -4.96 8.62
C ILE A 15 -8.48 -4.84 8.39
N THR A 16 -9.05 -3.67 8.66
CA THR A 16 -10.50 -3.42 8.56
C THR A 16 -10.96 -3.06 7.14
N SER A 17 -10.05 -2.58 6.29
CA SER A 17 -10.32 -2.26 4.89
C SER A 17 -10.37 -3.51 3.99
N ASN A 18 -11.27 -3.50 3.00
CA ASN A 18 -11.38 -4.58 2.02
C ASN A 18 -10.35 -4.46 0.89
N PHE A 19 -9.11 -4.90 1.16
CA PHE A 19 -8.03 -4.98 0.17
C PHE A 19 -7.95 -6.36 -0.49
N THR A 20 -7.65 -6.38 -1.80
CA THR A 20 -7.33 -7.63 -2.48
C THR A 20 -5.97 -8.18 -2.01
N LYS A 21 -5.72 -9.48 -2.22
CA LYS A 21 -4.42 -10.10 -1.92
C LYS A 21 -3.24 -9.39 -2.61
N ARG A 22 -3.43 -8.87 -3.82
CA ARG A 22 -2.38 -8.13 -4.56
C ARG A 22 -2.16 -6.74 -3.98
N GLU A 23 -3.22 -6.04 -3.61
CA GLU A 23 -3.13 -4.73 -2.94
C GLU A 23 -2.38 -4.84 -1.62
N LEU A 24 -2.71 -5.82 -0.78
CA LEU A 24 -2.00 -6.07 0.48
C LEU A 24 -0.51 -6.33 0.26
N LYS A 25 -0.16 -7.12 -0.76
CA LYS A 25 1.24 -7.38 -1.14
C LYS A 25 1.99 -6.10 -1.54
N ILE A 26 1.36 -5.21 -2.31
CA ILE A 26 1.93 -3.89 -2.64
C ILE A 26 2.13 -3.06 -1.37
N LEU A 27 1.13 -2.98 -0.50
CA LEU A 27 1.21 -2.20 0.74
C LEU A 27 2.33 -2.73 1.66
N LEU A 28 2.42 -4.05 1.83
CA LEU A 28 3.48 -4.68 2.62
C LEU A 28 4.87 -4.38 2.06
N LEU A 29 5.03 -4.41 0.74
CA LEU A 29 6.31 -4.08 0.11
C LEU A 29 6.68 -2.61 0.33
N ILE A 30 5.73 -1.69 0.13
CA ILE A 30 5.93 -0.26 0.40
C ILE A 30 6.31 -0.05 1.88
N MET A 31 5.60 -0.65 2.83
CA MET A 31 5.89 -0.55 4.27
C MET A 31 7.28 -1.11 4.61
N ARG A 32 7.69 -2.23 4.00
CA ARG A 32 9.02 -2.82 4.21
C ARG A 32 10.15 -1.90 3.77
N PHE A 33 10.00 -1.24 2.62
CA PHE A 33 11.01 -0.34 2.04
C PHE A 33 10.89 1.12 2.51
N SER A 34 9.86 1.46 3.28
CA SER A 34 9.70 2.76 3.95
C SER A 34 9.95 2.62 5.45
N PHE A 35 8.92 2.28 6.23
CA PHE A 35 8.96 2.13 7.67
C PHE A 35 10.02 1.13 8.13
N GLY A 36 10.19 0.03 7.39
CA GLY A 36 11.21 -0.98 7.69
C GLY A 36 12.66 -0.48 7.53
N LEU A 37 12.85 0.70 6.93
CA LEU A 37 14.12 1.41 6.78
C LEU A 37 14.11 2.77 7.51
N ASN A 38 13.13 3.02 8.38
CA ASN A 38 12.90 4.30 9.08
C ASN A 38 12.75 5.50 8.12
N ARG A 39 12.02 5.32 7.02
CA ARG A 39 11.72 6.37 6.01
C ARG A 39 10.22 6.53 5.85
N ASP A 40 9.79 7.73 5.46
CA ASP A 40 8.38 8.02 5.14
C ASP A 40 7.96 7.49 3.76
N PHE A 41 8.93 7.26 2.88
CA PHE A 41 8.70 6.80 1.52
C PHE A 41 9.66 5.66 1.18
N ALA A 42 9.14 4.71 0.41
CA ALA A 42 9.91 3.70 -0.28
C ALA A 42 10.34 4.26 -1.65
N VAL A 43 11.57 3.93 -2.05
CA VAL A 43 12.14 4.33 -3.35
C VAL A 43 12.66 3.07 -4.02
N PHE A 44 11.93 2.59 -5.03
CA PHE A 44 12.27 1.39 -5.79
C PHE A 44 11.52 1.39 -7.13
N ASP A 45 11.96 0.61 -8.11
CA ASP A 45 11.35 0.56 -9.44
C ASP A 45 10.09 -0.29 -9.45
N LYS A 46 9.14 -0.01 -10.35
CA LYS A 46 7.95 -0.86 -10.54
C LYS A 46 8.26 -2.34 -10.76
N LYS A 47 9.41 -2.67 -11.36
CA LYS A 47 9.85 -4.06 -11.57
C LYS A 47 10.08 -4.80 -10.24
N ASP A 48 10.37 -4.09 -9.16
CA ASP A 48 10.66 -4.67 -7.85
C ASP A 48 9.39 -5.22 -7.17
N PHE A 49 8.19 -4.85 -7.65
CA PHE A 49 6.95 -5.53 -7.25
C PHE A 49 6.90 -7.00 -7.68
N PHE A 50 7.78 -7.43 -8.59
CA PHE A 50 7.99 -8.84 -8.89
C PHE A 50 8.46 -9.63 -7.66
N LEU A 51 9.19 -9.01 -6.73
CA LEU A 51 9.58 -9.61 -5.45
C LEU A 51 8.35 -10.00 -4.59
N ALA A 52 7.23 -9.30 -4.77
CA ALA A 52 5.96 -9.62 -4.13
C ALA A 52 5.12 -10.63 -4.97
N GLY A 53 5.64 -11.10 -6.10
CA GLY A 53 4.96 -11.99 -7.04
C GLY A 53 3.87 -11.28 -7.85
N ILE A 54 4.03 -9.97 -8.12
CA ILE A 54 3.10 -9.18 -8.93
C ILE A 54 3.78 -8.84 -10.24
N LEU A 55 3.14 -9.21 -11.35
CA LEU A 55 3.66 -8.94 -12.68
C LEU A 55 3.55 -7.43 -12.99
N PRO A 56 4.55 -6.84 -13.67
CA PRO A 56 4.62 -5.38 -13.88
C PRO A 56 3.37 -4.75 -14.50
N TYR A 57 2.72 -5.45 -15.43
CA TYR A 57 1.53 -4.93 -16.11
C TYR A 57 0.29 -4.81 -15.20
N HIS A 58 0.25 -5.51 -14.06
CA HIS A 58 -0.80 -5.34 -13.05
C HIS A 58 -0.51 -4.23 -12.04
N VAL A 59 0.75 -3.80 -11.92
CA VAL A 59 1.20 -2.89 -10.86
C VAL A 59 0.54 -1.53 -11.02
N ASP A 60 0.51 -0.97 -12.23
CA ASP A 60 0.05 0.40 -12.45
C ASP A 60 -1.43 0.58 -12.13
N ASP A 61 -2.28 -0.34 -12.53
CA ASP A 61 -3.72 -0.26 -12.25
C ASP A 61 -4.00 -0.37 -10.76
N ILE A 62 -3.26 -1.23 -10.05
CA ILE A 62 -3.39 -1.37 -8.60
C ILE A 62 -2.90 -0.10 -7.88
N LEU A 63 -1.73 0.43 -8.26
CA LEU A 63 -1.19 1.66 -7.69
C LEU A 63 -2.14 2.84 -7.91
N LYS A 64 -2.65 3.03 -9.13
CA LYS A 64 -3.64 4.07 -9.44
C LYS A 64 -4.89 3.90 -8.59
N GLY A 65 -5.41 2.68 -8.45
CA GLY A 65 -6.56 2.41 -7.59
C GLY A 65 -6.31 2.71 -6.11
N LEU A 66 -5.11 2.46 -5.60
CA LEU A 66 -4.73 2.80 -4.22
C LEU A 66 -4.54 4.32 -4.02
N VAL A 67 -4.01 5.03 -5.02
CA VAL A 67 -3.88 6.49 -5.02
C VAL A 67 -5.26 7.15 -5.04
N VAL A 68 -6.15 6.73 -5.93
CA VAL A 68 -7.53 7.24 -6.01
C VAL A 68 -8.29 7.02 -4.70
N ARG A 69 -8.02 5.92 -4.00
CA ARG A 69 -8.59 5.64 -2.67
C ARG A 69 -7.86 6.34 -1.53
N GLY A 70 -6.87 7.19 -1.81
CA GLY A 70 -6.12 7.94 -0.80
C GLY A 70 -5.24 7.07 0.11
N VAL A 71 -5.02 5.80 -0.23
CA VAL A 71 -4.28 4.84 0.62
C VAL A 71 -2.77 5.07 0.55
N ILE A 72 -2.28 5.38 -0.65
CA ILE A 72 -0.86 5.67 -0.89
C ILE A 72 -0.68 7.02 -1.57
N LYS A 73 0.48 7.61 -1.36
CA LYS A 73 1.01 8.72 -2.15
C LYS A 73 2.05 8.16 -3.11
N TRP A 74 1.91 8.47 -4.39
CA TRP A 74 2.82 8.00 -5.43
C TRP A 74 3.36 9.18 -6.24
N ASN A 75 4.69 9.31 -6.32
CA ASN A 75 5.38 10.20 -7.24
C ASN A 75 6.07 9.34 -8.33
N PRO A 76 5.54 9.32 -9.56
CA PRO A 76 6.09 8.51 -10.65
C PRO A 76 7.46 9.01 -11.13
N ASP A 77 7.72 10.32 -11.13
CA ASP A 77 8.98 10.89 -11.62
C ASP A 77 10.17 10.47 -10.75
N LYS A 78 9.93 10.30 -9.45
CA LYS A 78 10.94 9.93 -8.45
C LYS A 78 10.86 8.46 -8.00
N GLN A 79 9.92 7.68 -8.54
CA GLN A 79 9.62 6.32 -8.09
C GLN A 79 9.43 6.23 -6.56
N MET A 80 8.74 7.21 -5.97
CA MET A 80 8.50 7.28 -4.53
C MET A 80 7.10 6.82 -4.16
N PHE A 81 6.99 5.94 -3.17
CA PHE A 81 5.73 5.40 -2.67
C PHE A 81 5.65 5.60 -1.16
N GLY A 82 4.56 6.16 -0.65
CA GLY A 82 4.35 6.33 0.80
C GLY A 82 2.96 5.90 1.20
N ILE A 83 2.82 5.32 2.39
CA ILE A 83 1.50 5.10 3.00
C ILE A 83 0.94 6.46 3.43
N ASN A 84 -0.31 6.75 3.08
CA ASN A 84 -0.93 8.00 3.49
C ASN A 84 -1.31 7.95 4.98
N LYS A 85 -0.57 8.69 5.82
CA LYS A 85 -0.81 8.75 7.26
C LYS A 85 -2.11 9.49 7.64
N ASN A 86 -2.74 10.22 6.71
CA ASN A 86 -4.06 10.83 6.94
C ASN A 86 -5.18 9.82 6.63
N LEU A 87 -5.51 8.98 7.61
CA LEU A 87 -6.50 7.90 7.45
C LEU A 87 -7.92 8.39 7.11
N LYS A 88 -8.22 9.68 7.32
CA LYS A 88 -9.52 10.27 6.95
C LYS A 88 -9.69 10.40 5.43
N GLU A 89 -8.59 10.42 4.68
CA GLU A 89 -8.61 10.48 3.21
C GLU A 89 -8.83 9.11 2.57
N TRP A 90 -8.81 8.02 3.36
CA TRP A 90 -8.92 6.67 2.83
C TRP A 90 -10.37 6.34 2.50
N ILE A 91 -10.60 5.95 1.24
CA ILE A 91 -11.90 5.51 0.76
C ILE A 91 -11.93 3.98 0.76
N ASP A 92 -12.75 3.41 1.65
CA ASP A 92 -12.95 1.97 1.71
C ASP A 92 -13.74 1.47 0.49
N ARG A 93 -13.35 0.31 -0.03
CA ARG A 93 -14.14 -0.36 -1.05
C ARG A 93 -15.44 -0.80 -0.40
N LYS A 94 -16.60 -0.43 -0.95
CA LYS A 94 -17.91 -0.90 -0.47
C LYS A 94 -17.83 -2.42 -0.29
N GLN A 95 -18.05 -2.90 0.93
CA GLN A 95 -18.35 -4.31 1.13
C GLN A 95 -19.66 -4.55 0.38
N LYS A 96 -19.70 -5.52 -0.53
CA LYS A 96 -21.00 -6.12 -0.84
C LYS A 96 -21.41 -6.70 0.51
N ALA A 97 -22.40 -6.07 1.16
CA ALA A 97 -23.09 -6.72 2.26
C ALA A 97 -23.68 -7.97 1.62
N ASP A 98 -23.01 -9.10 1.81
CA ASP A 98 -23.61 -10.38 1.49
C ASP A 98 -24.84 -10.45 2.38
N GLN A 99 -25.98 -10.42 1.70
CA GLN A 99 -27.29 -10.73 2.27
C GLN A 99 -27.17 -12.13 2.87
N PHE A 100 -27.03 -12.18 4.19
CA PHE A 100 -27.24 -13.38 5.00
C PHE A 100 -28.33 -13.07 6.01
#